data_AF-A0A8J4VDP2-F1
#
_entry.id   AF-A0A8J4VDP2-F1
#
_cell.length_a   1.000
_cell.length_b   1.000
_cell.length_c   1.000
_cell.angle_alpha   90.00
_cell.angle_beta   90.00
_cell.angle_gamma   90.00
#
_symmetry.space_group_name_H-M   'P 1'
#
loop_
_entity.id
_entity.type
_entity.pdbx_description
1 polymer ?
#
loop_
_entity_poly.entity_id
_entity_poly.type
_entity_poly.pdbx_seq_one_letter_code
_entity_poly.pdbx_strand_id
1 'polypeptide(L)'
;MIADSKRDGVFFISGDVHFGEIARYDCATGYPLYDITSSGLTKAVEKAVPPPLHLILKFLARLTPTTMRVMDRNCRDSSCTYGQPNFGAIEIDWDATPVTLKIEVRDINGFPVTGVKVPLLELQAGSVDPVAAIKAGEYQRHCSLEVTLPWLVRYRLAILFYGAVAVLLLALIGITSGAISISRRLLHKYKCD
;
A
#
# COMPACT_ATOMS: atom_id res chain seq x y z
N MET A 1 26.57 -3.36 -9.03
CA MET A 1 25.12 -3.47 -8.76
C MET A 1 24.62 -4.84 -9.27
N ILE A 2 23.41 -5.28 -8.90
CA ILE A 2 22.93 -6.65 -9.22
C ILE A 2 22.99 -6.96 -10.72
N ALA A 3 22.64 -5.99 -11.56
CA ALA A 3 22.78 -6.08 -13.01
C ALA A 3 24.22 -6.40 -13.45
N ASP A 4 25.23 -5.76 -12.85
CA ASP A 4 26.65 -5.99 -13.16
C ASP A 4 27.12 -7.38 -12.75
N SER A 5 26.49 -7.95 -11.72
CA SER A 5 26.85 -9.28 -11.19
C SER A 5 26.35 -10.44 -12.06
N LYS A 6 25.45 -10.17 -13.02
CA LYS A 6 24.84 -11.16 -13.94
C LYS A 6 24.26 -12.37 -13.20
N ARG A 7 23.63 -12.12 -12.05
CA ARG A 7 22.97 -13.16 -11.25
C ARG A 7 21.50 -13.24 -11.63
N ASP A 8 21.07 -14.44 -11.97
CA ASP A 8 19.67 -14.80 -12.18
C ASP A 8 19.05 -15.34 -10.89
N GLY A 9 17.71 -15.33 -10.82
CA GLY A 9 16.96 -15.92 -9.72
C GLY A 9 16.98 -15.10 -8.43
N VAL A 10 17.27 -13.80 -8.49
CA VAL A 10 17.37 -12.95 -7.30
C VAL A 10 15.99 -12.44 -6.90
N PHE A 11 15.66 -12.62 -5.62
CA PHE A 11 14.54 -11.99 -4.94
C PHE A 11 14.99 -11.55 -3.55
N PHE A 12 14.21 -10.68 -2.92
CA PHE A 12 14.52 -10.09 -1.63
C PHE A 12 13.56 -10.56 -0.56
N ILE A 13 14.08 -10.60 0.66
CA ILE A 13 13.32 -10.83 1.87
C ILE A 13 13.61 -9.63 2.77
N SER A 14 12.56 -8.93 3.18
CA SER A 14 12.65 -7.77 4.04
C SER A 14 11.75 -7.92 5.27
N GLY A 15 11.98 -7.05 6.25
CA GLY A 15 11.33 -7.08 7.55
C GLY A 15 10.56 -5.80 7.84
N ASP A 16 9.26 -5.92 8.14
CA ASP A 16 8.46 -4.86 8.76
C ASP A 16 7.53 -5.46 9.82
N VAL A 17 7.44 -4.78 10.96
CA VAL A 17 6.66 -5.25 12.13
C VAL A 17 5.24 -4.68 12.15
N HIS A 18 4.83 -3.88 11.16
CA HIS A 18 3.52 -3.26 11.09
C HIS A 18 2.66 -3.92 10.02
N PHE A 19 3.27 -4.24 8.87
CA PHE A 19 2.60 -4.74 7.68
C PHE A 19 3.37 -5.88 7.03
N GLY A 20 2.62 -6.83 6.45
CA GLY A 20 3.14 -7.76 5.45
C GLY A 20 2.65 -7.39 4.05
N GLU A 21 3.55 -7.40 3.06
CA GLU A 21 3.24 -7.12 1.66
C GLU A 21 4.25 -7.75 0.70
N ILE A 22 3.93 -7.73 -0.60
CA ILE A 22 4.83 -8.16 -1.66
C ILE A 22 4.98 -7.02 -2.67
N ALA A 23 6.21 -6.62 -2.93
CA ALA A 23 6.58 -5.63 -3.93
C ALA A 23 7.27 -6.29 -5.13
N ARG A 24 7.14 -5.67 -6.31
CA ARG A 24 7.75 -6.06 -7.57
C ARG A 24 8.35 -4.83 -8.25
N TYR A 25 9.59 -4.96 -8.71
CA TYR A 25 10.32 -3.93 -9.43
C TYR A 25 10.96 -4.48 -10.71
N ASP A 26 10.53 -3.99 -11.86
CA ASP A 26 10.89 -4.58 -13.17
C ASP A 26 12.03 -3.83 -13.88
N CYS A 27 12.40 -2.64 -13.37
CA CYS A 27 13.25 -1.70 -14.09
C CYS A 27 14.74 -1.71 -13.67
N ALA A 28 15.19 -2.67 -12.84
CA ALA A 28 16.59 -2.73 -12.38
C ALA A 28 17.49 -3.72 -13.14
N THR A 29 17.01 -4.94 -13.42
CA THR A 29 17.90 -6.10 -13.70
C THR A 29 17.53 -6.90 -14.95
N GLY A 30 16.56 -6.44 -15.77
CA GLY A 30 16.10 -7.16 -16.97
C GLY A 30 15.23 -8.39 -16.66
N TYR A 31 14.81 -8.53 -15.41
CA TYR A 31 13.84 -9.49 -14.88
C TYR A 31 13.15 -8.85 -13.65
N PRO A 32 11.94 -9.27 -13.25
CA PRO A 32 11.23 -8.70 -12.12
C PRO A 32 11.93 -9.04 -10.80
N LEU A 33 12.20 -8.02 -9.99
CA LEU A 33 12.69 -8.17 -8.62
C LEU A 33 11.52 -8.19 -7.65
N TYR A 34 11.33 -9.33 -6.98
CA TYR A 34 10.33 -9.46 -5.93
C TYR A 34 10.96 -9.17 -4.56
N ASP A 35 10.23 -8.45 -3.72
CA ASP A 35 10.55 -8.27 -2.30
C ASP A 35 9.33 -8.72 -1.47
N ILE A 36 9.56 -9.67 -0.57
CA ILE A 36 8.57 -10.06 0.43
C ILE A 36 8.91 -9.38 1.76
N THR A 37 8.03 -8.48 2.18
CA THR A 37 8.08 -7.84 3.49
C THR A 37 7.15 -8.58 4.45
N SER A 38 7.69 -9.03 5.57
CA SER A 38 6.92 -9.67 6.65
C SER A 38 7.62 -9.45 7.99
N SER A 39 7.22 -10.13 9.08
CA SER A 39 7.76 -10.02 10.48
C SER A 39 6.78 -9.40 11.49
N GLY A 40 5.49 -9.41 11.18
CA GLY A 40 4.44 -8.93 12.09
C GLY A 40 4.06 -9.88 13.25
N LEU A 41 4.86 -10.89 13.62
CA LEU A 41 4.41 -11.91 14.59
C LEU A 41 4.07 -11.34 15.99
N THR A 42 4.84 -10.36 16.46
CA THR A 42 4.70 -9.81 17.82
C THR A 42 3.96 -8.48 17.85
N LYS A 43 4.27 -7.63 16.88
CA LYS A 43 3.69 -6.31 16.62
C LYS A 43 3.04 -6.35 15.24
N ALA A 44 1.89 -5.71 15.10
CA ALA A 44 1.18 -5.52 13.84
C ALA A 44 0.28 -4.29 13.99
N VAL A 45 0.07 -3.51 12.93
CA VAL A 45 -0.63 -2.22 13.06
C VAL A 45 -2.06 -2.38 13.57
N GLU A 46 -2.79 -3.40 13.13
CA GLU A 46 -4.18 -3.62 13.53
C GLU A 46 -4.27 -4.14 14.98
N LYS A 47 -3.19 -4.70 15.52
CA LYS A 47 -3.11 -5.04 16.95
C LYS A 47 -2.88 -3.81 17.83
N ALA A 48 -2.27 -2.76 17.28
CA ALA A 48 -2.01 -1.50 18.00
C ALA A 48 -3.19 -0.53 17.98
N VAL A 49 -4.20 -0.77 17.13
CA VAL A 49 -5.32 0.13 16.89
C VAL A 49 -6.64 -0.52 17.34
N PRO A 50 -7.56 0.22 18.00
CA PRO A 50 -8.88 -0.30 18.36
C PRO A 50 -9.69 -0.83 17.17
N PRO A 51 -10.51 -1.90 17.35
CA PRO A 51 -11.33 -2.50 16.29
C PRO A 51 -12.16 -1.53 15.42
N PRO A 52 -12.86 -0.52 15.96
CA PRO A 52 -13.65 0.38 15.12
C PRO A 52 -12.81 1.19 14.12
N LEU A 53 -11.51 1.37 14.39
CA LEU A 53 -10.60 2.12 13.52
C LEU A 53 -9.93 1.23 12.46
N HIS A 54 -10.07 -0.11 12.51
CA HIS A 54 -9.50 -1.00 11.50
C HIS A 54 -10.06 -0.74 10.11
N LEU A 55 -11.37 -0.47 10.01
CA LEU A 55 -12.01 -0.13 8.74
C LEU A 55 -11.41 1.16 8.15
N ILE A 56 -11.13 2.15 9.00
CA ILE A 56 -10.49 3.41 8.60
C ILE A 56 -9.08 3.14 8.11
N LEU A 57 -8.29 2.33 8.82
CA LEU A 57 -6.95 1.94 8.38
C LEU A 57 -6.96 1.26 7.02
N LYS A 58 -7.85 0.28 6.81
CA LYS A 58 -7.98 -0.42 5.52
C LYS A 58 -8.39 0.52 4.38
N PHE A 59 -9.25 1.48 4.67
CA PHE A 59 -9.63 2.51 3.72
C PHE A 59 -8.44 3.43 3.39
N LEU A 60 -7.70 3.90 4.39
CA LEU A 60 -6.50 4.73 4.19
C LEU A 60 -5.41 3.98 3.41
N ALA A 61 -5.22 2.69 3.70
CA ALA A 61 -4.27 1.82 2.99
C ALA A 61 -4.60 1.64 1.50
N ARG A 62 -5.86 1.84 1.09
CA ARG A 62 -6.26 1.87 -0.34
C ARG A 62 -5.87 3.18 -1.02
N LEU A 63 -5.73 4.26 -0.25
CA LEU A 63 -5.44 5.59 -0.76
C LEU A 63 -3.95 5.88 -0.84
N THR A 64 -3.10 5.06 -0.21
CA THR A 64 -1.65 5.18 -0.32
C THR A 64 -1.21 4.90 -1.75
N PRO A 65 -0.30 5.72 -2.31
CA PRO A 65 0.27 5.46 -3.62
C PRO A 65 1.21 4.25 -3.55
N THR A 66 0.94 3.21 -4.34
CA THR A 66 1.66 1.93 -4.21
C THR A 66 2.06 1.46 -5.60
N THR A 67 3.20 1.96 -6.07
CA THR A 67 3.63 1.75 -7.46
C THR A 67 4.29 0.40 -7.69
N MET A 68 4.92 -0.13 -6.63
CA MET A 68 5.66 -1.40 -6.65
C MET A 68 4.86 -2.57 -6.09
N ARG A 69 3.77 -2.32 -5.35
CA ARG A 69 3.05 -3.42 -4.70
C ARG A 69 2.39 -4.34 -5.74
N VAL A 70 2.52 -5.64 -5.53
CA VAL A 70 1.80 -6.64 -6.30
C VAL A 70 0.35 -6.65 -5.83
N MET A 71 -0.58 -6.28 -6.74
CA MET A 71 -2.01 -6.42 -6.47
C MET A 71 -2.54 -7.64 -7.17
N ASP A 72 -3.12 -8.54 -6.40
CA ASP A 72 -3.81 -9.74 -6.88
C ASP A 72 -5.23 -9.78 -6.29
N ARG A 73 -6.14 -10.47 -6.98
CA ARG A 73 -7.49 -10.76 -6.49
C ARG A 73 -7.49 -11.69 -5.28
N ASN A 74 -6.42 -12.46 -5.10
CA ASN A 74 -6.24 -13.37 -3.97
C ASN A 74 -5.79 -12.66 -2.68
N CYS A 75 -5.52 -11.35 -2.72
CA CYS A 75 -5.22 -10.59 -1.52
C CYS A 75 -6.43 -10.56 -0.58
N ARG A 76 -6.17 -10.79 0.71
CA ARG A 76 -7.20 -10.71 1.76
C ARG A 76 -7.80 -9.31 1.90
N ASP A 77 -6.97 -8.28 1.70
CA ASP A 77 -7.36 -6.88 1.78
C ASP A 77 -7.18 -6.19 0.42
N SER A 78 -8.05 -5.23 0.10
CA SER A 78 -8.05 -4.53 -1.19
C SER A 78 -6.78 -3.73 -1.49
N SER A 79 -5.99 -3.41 -0.46
CA SER A 79 -4.70 -2.73 -0.59
C SER A 79 -3.53 -3.70 -0.75
N CYS A 80 -3.76 -5.02 -0.67
CA CYS A 80 -2.74 -6.08 -0.64
C CYS A 80 -1.67 -5.90 0.45
N THR A 81 -1.99 -5.13 1.50
CA THR A 81 -1.20 -4.97 2.72
C THR A 81 -1.91 -5.68 3.85
N TYR A 82 -1.18 -6.45 4.64
CA TYR A 82 -1.75 -7.17 5.76
C TYR A 82 -1.24 -6.61 7.09
N GLY A 83 -2.13 -5.97 7.86
CA GLY A 83 -1.80 -5.27 9.10
C GLY A 83 -1.94 -6.09 10.39
N GLN A 84 -2.23 -7.38 10.27
CA GLN A 84 -2.38 -8.33 11.38
C GLN A 84 -1.12 -9.19 11.53
N PRO A 85 -0.98 -9.95 12.64
CA PRO A 85 0.21 -10.77 12.84
C PRO A 85 0.47 -11.77 11.71
N ASN A 86 1.70 -11.75 11.21
CA ASN A 86 2.06 -12.43 9.97
C ASN A 86 3.52 -12.88 9.91
N PHE A 87 3.80 -13.81 9.00
CA PHE A 87 5.14 -14.27 8.65
C PHE A 87 5.23 -14.56 7.15
N GLY A 88 6.44 -14.49 6.59
CA GLY A 88 6.71 -14.87 5.20
C GLY A 88 6.98 -16.37 5.05
N ALA A 89 6.53 -16.95 3.95
CA ALA A 89 6.80 -18.32 3.55
C ALA A 89 7.27 -18.34 2.09
N ILE A 90 8.34 -19.09 1.84
CA ILE A 90 8.91 -19.30 0.50
C ILE A 90 8.97 -20.79 0.28
N GLU A 91 8.41 -21.22 -0.85
CA GLU A 91 8.34 -22.61 -1.25
C GLU A 91 8.85 -22.70 -2.70
N ILE A 92 9.76 -23.63 -2.95
CA ILE A 92 10.30 -23.90 -4.28
C ILE A 92 9.92 -25.33 -4.63
N ASP A 93 9.13 -25.47 -5.69
CA ASP A 93 8.74 -26.75 -6.25
C ASP A 93 9.72 -27.12 -7.37
N TRP A 94 10.74 -27.90 -6.99
CA TRP A 94 11.80 -28.38 -7.88
C TRP A 94 11.33 -29.48 -8.85
N ASP A 95 10.21 -30.15 -8.56
CA ASP A 95 9.66 -31.23 -9.36
C ASP A 95 8.72 -30.69 -10.47
N ALA A 96 8.22 -29.46 -10.33
CA ALA A 96 7.45 -28.78 -11.36
C ALA A 96 8.27 -28.47 -12.63
N THR A 97 7.61 -28.56 -13.79
CA THR A 97 8.19 -28.16 -15.09
C THR A 97 7.32 -27.06 -15.73
N PRO A 98 7.75 -25.79 -15.76
CA PRO A 98 9.00 -25.25 -15.20
C PRO A 98 9.00 -25.19 -13.66
N VAL A 99 10.18 -25.15 -13.03
CA VAL A 99 10.35 -25.01 -11.57
C VAL A 99 9.61 -23.76 -11.09
N THR A 100 8.79 -23.89 -10.04
CA THR A 100 7.97 -22.79 -9.55
C THR A 100 8.42 -22.32 -8.17
N LEU A 101 8.48 -20.99 -8.03
CA LEU A 101 8.71 -20.29 -6.78
C LEU A 101 7.38 -19.72 -6.30
N LYS A 102 7.03 -20.03 -5.06
CA LYS A 102 5.83 -19.54 -4.39
C LYS A 102 6.26 -18.72 -3.18
N ILE A 103 5.89 -17.44 -3.18
CA ILE A 103 6.21 -16.49 -2.12
C ILE A 103 4.89 -16.01 -1.52
N GLU A 104 4.70 -16.19 -0.22
CA GLU A 104 3.47 -15.85 0.47
C GLU A 104 3.75 -15.12 1.78
N VAL A 105 2.89 -14.15 2.10
CA VAL A 105 2.68 -13.74 3.49
C VAL A 105 1.55 -14.60 4.03
N ARG A 106 1.71 -15.12 5.25
CA ARG A 106 0.73 -15.97 5.93
C ARG A 106 0.31 -15.36 7.26
N ASP A 107 -0.92 -15.63 7.67
CA ASP A 107 -1.38 -15.34 9.02
C ASP A 107 -0.86 -16.36 10.04
N ILE A 108 -1.11 -16.12 11.32
CA ILE A 108 -0.66 -16.99 12.42
C ILE A 108 -1.17 -18.44 12.36
N ASN A 109 -2.25 -18.70 11.61
CA ASN A 109 -2.80 -20.04 11.43
C ASN A 109 -2.18 -20.74 10.21
N GLY A 110 -1.31 -20.06 9.46
CA GLY A 110 -0.66 -20.56 8.26
C GLY A 110 -1.46 -20.37 6.98
N PHE A 111 -2.58 -19.64 6.99
CA PHE A 111 -3.33 -19.35 5.77
C PHE A 111 -2.67 -18.21 4.98
N PRO A 112 -2.58 -18.32 3.64
CA PRO A 112 -2.04 -17.25 2.82
C PRO A 112 -2.97 -16.02 2.85
N VAL A 113 -2.36 -14.83 2.96
CA VAL A 113 -3.07 -13.54 2.96
C VAL A 113 -2.77 -12.72 1.71
N THR A 114 -1.56 -12.87 1.18
CA THR A 114 -1.13 -12.40 -0.14
C THR A 114 0.00 -13.31 -0.60
N GLY A 115 0.14 -13.48 -1.90
CA GLY A 115 1.14 -14.38 -2.45
C GLY A 115 1.30 -14.22 -3.94
N VAL A 116 2.47 -14.63 -4.43
CA VAL A 116 2.77 -14.75 -5.84
C VAL A 116 3.32 -16.14 -6.12
N LYS A 117 2.92 -16.70 -7.26
CA LYS A 117 3.48 -17.94 -7.80
C LYS A 117 4.08 -17.60 -9.15
N VAL A 118 5.40 -17.75 -9.28
CA VAL A 118 6.15 -17.39 -10.48
C VAL A 118 7.05 -18.57 -10.90
N PRO A 119 7.23 -18.83 -12.20
CA PRO A 119 8.24 -19.78 -12.64
C PRO A 119 9.64 -19.17 -12.41
N LEU A 120 10.63 -19.98 -11.99
CA LEU A 120 12.01 -19.49 -11.84
C LEU A 120 12.60 -18.96 -13.16
N LEU A 121 12.08 -19.42 -14.30
CA LEU A 121 12.44 -18.91 -15.62
C LEU A 121 12.12 -17.41 -15.77
N GLU A 122 11.08 -16.90 -15.10
CA GLU A 122 10.75 -15.46 -15.11
C GLU A 122 11.82 -14.64 -14.38
N LEU A 123 12.61 -15.23 -13.50
CA LEU A 123 13.67 -14.54 -12.77
C LEU A 123 15.04 -14.61 -13.47
N GLN A 124 15.07 -14.96 -14.76
CA GLN A 124 16.30 -14.99 -15.55
C GLN A 124 16.46 -13.72 -16.37
N ALA A 125 17.69 -13.25 -16.53
CA ALA A 125 18.00 -12.07 -17.33
C ALA A 125 17.42 -12.17 -18.76
N GLY A 126 16.65 -11.14 -19.15
CA GLY A 126 15.99 -11.09 -20.46
C GLY A 126 14.57 -11.64 -20.47
N SER A 127 14.00 -12.00 -19.31
CA SER A 127 12.59 -12.38 -19.18
C SER A 127 11.61 -11.22 -19.34
N VAL A 128 12.09 -9.98 -19.11
CA VAL A 128 11.31 -8.76 -19.32
C VAL A 128 11.83 -8.10 -20.60
N ASP A 129 10.90 -7.77 -21.51
CA ASP A 129 11.23 -7.01 -22.71
C ASP A 129 12.01 -5.74 -22.34
N PRO A 130 13.08 -5.39 -23.07
CA PRO A 130 13.81 -4.16 -22.82
C PRO A 130 12.82 -3.01 -22.83
N VAL A 131 12.71 -2.32 -21.68
CA VAL A 131 11.76 -1.23 -21.44
C VAL A 131 11.74 -0.32 -22.66
N ALA A 132 10.67 -0.41 -23.46
CA ALA A 132 10.44 0.49 -24.57
C ALA A 132 10.58 1.90 -24.01
N ALA A 133 11.46 2.71 -24.62
CA ALA A 133 11.88 4.01 -24.10
C ALA A 133 10.74 4.74 -23.38
N ILE A 134 10.87 4.89 -22.06
CA ILE A 134 9.90 5.53 -21.17
C ILE A 134 9.54 6.88 -21.79
N LYS A 135 8.30 7.04 -22.26
CA LYS A 135 7.81 8.36 -22.63
C LYS A 135 7.73 9.19 -21.35
N ALA A 136 8.39 10.34 -21.35
CA ALA A 136 8.38 11.25 -20.21
C ALA A 136 6.92 11.58 -19.82
N GLY A 137 6.51 11.16 -18.62
CA GLY A 137 5.16 11.40 -18.08
C GLY A 137 4.22 10.19 -18.04
N GLU A 138 4.63 9.02 -18.54
CA GLU A 138 3.78 7.82 -18.55
C GLU A 138 4.02 6.94 -17.30
N TYR A 139 2.95 6.60 -16.57
CA TYR A 139 3.01 5.79 -15.35
C TYR A 139 3.12 4.30 -15.72
N GLN A 140 4.28 3.71 -15.44
CA GLN A 140 4.47 2.27 -15.57
C GLN A 140 4.43 1.60 -14.19
N ARG A 141 3.48 0.68 -14.05
CA ARG A 141 3.34 -0.18 -12.87
C ARG A 141 4.63 -0.98 -12.65
N HIS A 142 5.05 -1.15 -11.39
CA HIS A 142 6.28 -1.88 -11.02
C HIS A 142 7.60 -1.25 -11.51
N CYS A 143 7.57 -0.01 -12.00
CA CYS A 143 8.76 0.73 -12.44
C CYS A 143 8.81 2.17 -11.91
N SER A 144 7.65 2.82 -11.78
CA SER A 144 7.58 4.20 -11.30
C SER A 144 7.88 4.27 -9.81
N LEU A 145 8.70 5.23 -9.38
CA LEU A 145 8.91 5.51 -7.96
C LEU A 145 7.81 6.43 -7.43
N GLU A 146 7.48 6.34 -6.14
CA GLU A 146 6.49 7.23 -5.52
C GLU A 146 6.84 8.72 -5.70
N VAL A 147 8.13 9.05 -5.66
CA VAL A 147 8.62 10.42 -5.88
C VAL A 147 8.38 10.95 -7.29
N THR A 148 8.22 10.05 -8.27
CA THR A 148 7.95 10.40 -9.68
C THR A 148 6.46 10.56 -9.99
N LEU A 149 5.58 10.24 -9.04
CA LEU A 149 4.14 10.37 -9.23
C LEU A 149 3.70 11.84 -9.35
N PRO A 150 2.62 12.12 -10.10
CA PRO A 150 1.97 13.42 -10.08
C PRO A 150 1.62 13.85 -8.66
N TRP A 151 1.80 15.14 -8.36
CA TRP A 151 1.63 15.68 -7.01
C TRP A 151 0.26 15.37 -6.39
N LEU A 152 -0.80 15.37 -7.21
CA LEU A 152 -2.17 15.02 -6.79
C LEU A 152 -2.27 13.59 -6.22
N VAL A 153 -1.57 12.64 -6.83
CA VAL A 153 -1.58 11.23 -6.41
C VAL A 153 -0.67 11.04 -5.20
N ARG A 154 0.54 11.61 -5.25
CA ARG A 154 1.52 11.56 -4.18
C ARG A 154 0.99 12.14 -2.87
N TYR A 155 0.34 13.31 -2.93
CA TYR A 155 -0.18 14.02 -1.75
C TYR A 155 -1.66 13.76 -1.50
N ARG A 156 -2.27 12.74 -2.13
CA ARG A 156 -3.71 12.47 -2.02
C ARG A 156 -4.21 12.40 -0.58
N LEU A 157 -3.50 11.66 0.28
CA LEU A 157 -3.85 11.53 1.70
C LEU A 157 -3.75 12.86 2.46
N ALA A 158 -2.69 13.63 2.21
CA ALA A 158 -2.52 14.95 2.80
C ALA A 158 -3.64 15.92 2.34
N ILE A 159 -3.95 15.93 1.04
CA ILE A 159 -5.02 16.74 0.47
C ILE A 159 -6.37 16.39 1.12
N LEU A 160 -6.69 15.10 1.24
CA LEU A 160 -7.92 14.63 1.90
C LEU A 160 -7.96 15.04 3.38
N PHE A 161 -6.86 14.89 4.10
CA PHE A 161 -6.76 15.26 5.51
C PHE A 161 -6.97 16.78 5.71
N TYR A 162 -6.19 17.62 5.03
CA TYR A 162 -6.32 19.07 5.15
C TYR A 162 -7.66 19.58 4.62
N GLY A 163 -8.21 18.96 3.57
CA GLY A 163 -9.56 19.24 3.08
C GLY A 163 -10.63 18.95 4.12
N ALA A 164 -10.57 17.80 4.78
CA ALA A 164 -11.51 17.44 5.85
C ALA A 164 -11.40 18.39 7.05
N VAL A 165 -10.17 18.75 7.45
CA VAL A 165 -9.93 19.73 8.53
C VAL A 165 -10.51 21.10 8.17
N ALA A 166 -10.31 21.58 6.93
CA ALA A 166 -10.85 22.86 6.48
C ALA A 166 -12.38 22.87 6.51
N VAL A 167 -13.03 21.81 6.02
CA VAL A 167 -14.50 21.67 6.06
C VAL A 167 -15.02 21.67 7.49
N LEU A 168 -14.36 20.96 8.41
CA LEU A 168 -14.73 20.93 9.82
C LEU A 168 -14.63 22.32 10.46
N LEU A 169 -13.55 23.06 10.19
CA LEU A 169 -13.36 24.43 10.69
C LEU A 169 -14.45 25.37 10.17
N LEU A 170 -14.77 25.31 8.87
CA LEU A 170 -15.85 26.10 8.29
C LEU A 170 -17.22 25.76 8.89
N ALA A 171 -17.49 24.49 9.14
CA ALA A 171 -18.72 24.06 9.81
C ALA A 171 -18.82 24.60 11.24
N LEU A 172 -17.72 24.56 12.01
CA LEU A 172 -17.67 25.13 13.36
C LEU A 172 -17.88 26.66 13.36
N ILE A 173 -17.29 27.37 12.40
CA ILE A 173 -17.51 28.81 12.21
C ILE A 173 -18.98 29.09 11.85
N GLY A 174 -19.57 28.28 10.97
CA GLY A 174 -20.99 28.39 10.61
C GLY A 174 -21.93 28.16 11.79
N ILE A 175 -21.67 27.13 12.61
CA ILE A 175 -22.47 26.81 13.80
C ILE A 175 -22.37 27.93 14.84
N THR A 176 -21.16 28.41 15.13
CA THR A 176 -20.93 29.47 16.12
C THR A 176 -21.54 30.80 15.68
N SER A 177 -21.39 31.18 14.41
CA SER A 177 -22.03 32.40 13.87
C SER A 177 -23.55 32.30 13.86
N GLY A 178 -24.11 31.14 13.52
CA GLY A 178 -25.54 30.85 13.61
C GLY A 178 -26.07 30.98 15.04
N ALA A 179 -25.37 30.38 16.02
CA ALA A 179 -25.73 30.47 17.43
C ALA A 179 -25.71 31.93 17.93
N ILE A 180 -24.67 32.70 17.61
CA ILE A 180 -24.58 34.13 17.96
C ILE A 180 -25.74 34.93 17.37
N SER A 181 -26.09 34.67 16.11
CA SER A 181 -27.19 35.35 15.41
C SER A 181 -28.55 35.05 16.08
N ILE A 182 -28.80 33.80 16.45
CA ILE A 182 -30.02 33.38 17.16
C ILE A 182 -30.06 34.03 18.55
N SER A 183 -28.97 33.98 19.31
CA SER A 183 -28.89 34.63 20.63
C SER A 183 -29.16 36.14 20.55
N ARG A 184 -28.61 36.83 19.54
CA ARG A 184 -28.90 38.27 19.32
C ARG A 184 -30.38 38.52 19.00
N ARG A 185 -31.01 37.69 18.16
CA ARG A 185 -32.45 37.82 17.86
C ARG A 185 -33.33 37.59 19.08
N LEU A 186 -32.99 36.59 19.91
CA LEU A 186 -33.72 36.32 21.16
C LEU A 186 -33.58 37.46 22.17
N LEU A 187 -32.36 38.00 22.35
CA LEU A 187 -32.11 39.17 23.21
C LEU A 187 -32.83 40.43 22.70
N HIS A 188 -32.92 40.63 21.39
CA HIS A 188 -33.67 41.75 20.83
C HIS A 188 -35.19 41.59 21.06
N LYS A 189 -35.72 40.37 20.98
CA LYS A 189 -37.14 40.10 21.27
C LYS A 189 -37.49 40.43 22.73
N TYR A 190 -36.63 40.03 23.67
CA TYR A 190 -36.80 40.30 25.11
C TYR A 190 -36.68 41.78 25.52
N LYS A 191 -36.15 42.66 24.66
CA LYS A 191 -36.04 44.10 24.94
C LYS A 191 -37.22 44.94 24.45
N CYS A 192 -38.11 44.36 23.65
CA CYS A 192 -39.27 45.05 23.08
C CYS A 192 -40.61 44.67 23.74
N ASP A 193 -40.59 43.72 24.69
CA ASP A 193 -41.67 43.44 25.65
C ASP A 193 -41.35 44.16 26.98
#